data_AF-A0A7S1JVS6-F1
#
_entry.id   AF-A0A7S1JVS6-F1
#
_cell.length_a   1.000
_cell.length_b   1.000
_cell.length_c   1.000
_cell.angle_alpha   90.00
_cell.angle_beta   90.00
_cell.angle_gamma   90.00
#
_symmetry.space_group_name_H-M   'P 1'
#
loop_
_entity.id
_entity.type
_entity.pdbx_description
1 polymer ?
#
loop_
_entity_poly.entity_id
_entity_poly.type
_entity_poly.pdbx_seq_one_letter_code
_entity_poly.pdbx_strand_id
1 'polypeptide(L)'
;ITLPPPAPPTPPPTPAEPADNADNGDCSCSPSLSDDEKKPVAIVGHAPHATVMGKLGICMPKNTRTGPPSTIGNQWSCNLLNIPTCPGHSAADRARAVSVRLHRFFNRQPLLGRSADLGAFGYLPMVERVTLVVEGVLFAMPTWLSGLFVRELFECVSCAISNVAGPPQLAPLFLSPVVCGVKSVFFHVPFRYGMGVGVSVLSANDTLQIAVMSDPAVLADPHLLLRCFEEEYEAVKREVGL
;
A
#
# COMPACT_ATOMS: atom_id res chain seq x y z
N ILE A 1 46.51 23.80 -14.96
CA ILE A 1 46.13 23.10 -16.22
C ILE A 1 44.62 23.09 -16.25
N THR A 2 44.03 23.94 -17.08
CA THR A 2 42.57 24.14 -17.15
C THR A 2 42.00 23.08 -18.08
N LEU A 3 41.19 22.17 -17.55
CA LEU A 3 40.53 21.16 -18.38
C LEU A 3 39.28 21.75 -19.04
N PRO A 4 39.00 21.39 -20.31
CA PRO A 4 37.81 21.86 -21.01
C PRO A 4 36.53 21.26 -20.39
N PRO A 5 35.39 21.95 -20.53
CA PRO A 5 34.13 21.49 -20.00
C PRO A 5 33.66 20.19 -20.71
N PRO A 6 32.94 19.31 -19.99
CA PRO A 6 32.45 18.06 -20.55
C PRO A 6 31.40 18.29 -21.63
N ALA A 7 31.42 17.44 -22.65
CA ALA A 7 30.45 17.47 -23.75
C ALA A 7 29.02 17.19 -23.24
N PRO A 8 28.00 17.78 -23.87
CA PRO A 8 26.61 17.54 -23.50
C PRO A 8 26.21 16.08 -23.77
N PRO A 9 25.33 15.49 -22.93
CA PRO A 9 24.88 14.12 -23.09
C PRO A 9 24.06 13.95 -24.37
N THR A 10 24.31 12.86 -25.08
CA THR A 10 23.53 12.44 -26.24
C THR A 10 22.09 12.08 -25.83
N PRO A 11 21.09 12.44 -26.65
CA PRO A 11 19.71 12.10 -26.37
C PRO A 11 19.49 10.57 -26.41
N PRO A 12 18.58 10.04 -25.59
CA PRO A 12 18.28 8.62 -25.58
C PRO A 12 17.60 8.18 -26.89
N PRO A 13 17.81 6.93 -27.33
CA PRO A 13 17.13 6.39 -28.51
C PRO A 13 15.62 6.29 -28.27
N THR A 14 14.86 6.67 -29.29
CA THR A 14 13.39 6.57 -29.33
C THR A 14 12.95 5.11 -29.10
N PRO A 15 11.95 4.83 -28.25
CA PRO A 15 11.44 3.47 -28.06
C PRO A 15 10.80 2.95 -29.36
N ALA A 16 11.19 1.74 -29.76
CA ALA A 16 10.52 1.01 -30.82
C ALA A 16 9.10 0.64 -30.39
N GLU A 17 8.14 0.76 -31.32
CA GLU A 17 6.77 0.28 -31.15
C GLU A 17 6.74 -1.21 -30.77
N PRO A 18 5.94 -1.62 -29.77
CA PRO A 18 5.77 -3.03 -29.47
C PRO A 18 4.87 -3.69 -30.52
N ALA A 19 5.40 -4.74 -31.14
CA ALA A 19 4.68 -5.63 -32.01
C ALA A 19 3.54 -6.34 -31.25
N ASP A 20 2.36 -6.31 -31.84
CA ASP A 20 1.22 -7.15 -31.48
C ASP A 20 1.62 -8.63 -31.50
N ASN A 21 1.58 -9.28 -30.34
CA ASN A 21 1.48 -10.72 -30.25
C ASN A 21 0.43 -11.07 -29.21
N ALA A 22 -0.75 -11.40 -29.74
CA ALA A 22 -1.78 -12.13 -29.03
C ALA A 22 -1.30 -13.57 -28.79
N ASP A 23 -1.22 -14.00 -27.54
CA ASP A 23 -1.48 -15.40 -27.21
C ASP A 23 -2.09 -15.52 -25.81
N ASN A 24 -3.16 -16.29 -25.76
CA ASN A 24 -4.11 -16.42 -24.67
C ASN A 24 -3.63 -17.46 -23.66
N GLY A 25 -3.70 -17.10 -22.38
CA GLY A 25 -3.49 -18.02 -21.26
C GLY A 25 -4.36 -17.61 -20.07
N ASP A 26 -5.67 -17.56 -20.29
CA ASP A 26 -6.67 -17.24 -19.25
C ASP A 26 -6.62 -18.27 -18.12
N CYS A 27 -6.03 -17.87 -16.98
CA CYS A 27 -6.29 -18.50 -15.70
C CYS A 27 -7.72 -18.16 -15.27
N SER A 28 -8.63 -19.11 -15.48
CA SER A 28 -10.04 -19.05 -15.09
C SER A 28 -10.20 -19.00 -13.56
N CYS A 29 -10.06 -17.80 -12.99
CA CYS A 29 -10.47 -17.48 -11.62
C CYS A 29 -11.45 -16.31 -11.68
N SER A 30 -12.64 -16.57 -12.21
CA SER A 30 -13.80 -15.70 -12.11
C SER A 30 -14.74 -16.25 -11.05
N PRO A 31 -14.89 -15.62 -9.86
CA PRO A 31 -16.11 -15.77 -9.11
C PRO A 31 -17.10 -14.72 -9.63
N SER A 32 -18.22 -15.20 -10.17
CA SER A 32 -19.42 -14.40 -10.38
C SER A 32 -19.81 -13.73 -9.06
N LEU A 33 -19.77 -12.40 -9.03
CA LEU A 33 -20.39 -11.61 -7.96
C LEU A 33 -21.91 -11.66 -8.14
N SER A 34 -22.58 -12.48 -7.35
CA SER A 34 -23.99 -12.26 -7.01
C SER A 34 -24.04 -11.58 -5.64
N ASP A 35 -24.65 -10.40 -5.61
CA ASP A 35 -25.01 -9.67 -4.40
C ASP A 35 -26.11 -10.43 -3.66
N ASP A 36 -25.77 -11.21 -2.64
CA ASP A 36 -26.70 -11.65 -1.59
C ASP A 36 -25.93 -12.35 -0.46
N GLU A 37 -25.55 -11.61 0.59
CA GLU A 37 -25.40 -12.22 1.92
C GLU A 37 -25.49 -11.17 3.04
N LYS A 38 -26.72 -10.79 3.38
CA LYS A 38 -27.09 -10.32 4.72
C LYS A 38 -27.90 -11.41 5.40
N LYS A 39 -27.25 -12.33 6.12
CA LYS A 39 -27.81 -12.97 7.33
C LYS A 39 -26.76 -13.83 8.04
N PRO A 40 -26.62 -13.73 9.38
CA PRO A 40 -25.85 -14.69 10.14
C PRO A 40 -26.69 -15.97 10.32
N VAL A 41 -26.17 -17.12 9.90
CA VAL A 41 -26.78 -18.44 10.14
C VAL A 41 -25.89 -19.25 11.08
N ALA A 42 -26.55 -19.84 12.07
CA ALA A 42 -25.97 -20.58 13.17
C ALA A 42 -25.21 -21.85 12.74
N ILE A 43 -24.16 -22.15 13.52
CA ILE A 43 -23.26 -23.29 13.37
C ILE A 43 -23.95 -24.57 13.87
N VAL A 44 -24.17 -25.57 13.01
CA VAL A 44 -24.04 -27.01 13.33
C VAL A 44 -23.79 -27.79 12.03
N GLY A 45 -22.72 -28.58 11.97
CA GLY A 45 -22.56 -29.68 11.00
C GLY A 45 -21.17 -29.80 10.36
N HIS A 46 -20.43 -30.83 10.77
CA HIS A 46 -19.15 -31.26 10.18
C HIS A 46 -19.26 -31.50 8.66
N ALA A 47 -18.51 -30.73 7.88
CA ALA A 47 -18.17 -30.99 6.48
C ALA A 47 -16.64 -30.76 6.32
N PRO A 48 -15.94 -31.49 5.43
CA PRO A 48 -14.51 -31.34 5.24
C PRO A 48 -14.18 -29.91 4.83
N HIS A 49 -13.25 -29.29 5.55
CA HIS A 49 -12.89 -27.87 5.53
C HIS A 49 -12.98 -27.23 4.13
N ALA A 50 -14.11 -26.60 3.84
CA ALA A 50 -14.16 -25.54 2.86
C ALA A 50 -13.29 -24.41 3.44
N THR A 51 -12.07 -24.26 2.94
CA THR A 51 -11.16 -23.20 3.36
C THR A 51 -11.84 -21.87 3.08
N VAL A 52 -12.42 -21.26 4.12
CA VAL A 52 -13.03 -19.94 4.02
C VAL A 52 -11.94 -18.99 3.51
N MET A 53 -12.12 -18.44 2.31
CA MET A 53 -11.21 -17.45 1.75
C MET A 53 -11.26 -16.19 2.61
N GLY A 54 -10.34 -16.09 3.56
CA GLY A 54 -10.18 -14.88 4.38
C GLY A 54 -9.78 -13.70 3.50
N LYS A 55 -10.38 -12.54 3.73
CA LYS A 55 -9.97 -11.26 3.16
C LYS A 55 -9.35 -10.42 4.27
N LEU A 56 -8.17 -9.87 4.03
CA LEU A 56 -7.54 -8.93 4.94
C LEU A 56 -7.79 -7.51 4.43
N GLY A 57 -8.49 -6.70 5.24
CA GLY A 57 -8.73 -5.28 4.94
C GLY A 57 -7.51 -4.44 5.33
N ILE A 58 -6.97 -3.70 4.37
CA ILE A 58 -5.72 -2.94 4.49
C ILE A 58 -5.94 -1.47 4.10
N CYS A 59 -5.50 -0.52 4.93
CA CYS A 59 -5.27 0.86 4.49
C CYS A 59 -3.83 1.02 4.04
N MET A 60 -3.64 1.50 2.82
CA MET A 60 -2.34 1.79 2.23
C MET A 60 -2.27 3.27 1.83
N PRO A 61 -1.51 4.11 2.55
CA PRO A 61 -1.25 5.47 2.11
C PRO A 61 -0.43 5.45 0.82
N LYS A 62 -0.84 6.28 -0.14
CA LYS A 62 -0.14 6.52 -1.40
C LYS A 62 0.22 8.00 -1.47
N ASN A 63 1.48 8.28 -1.76
CA ASN A 63 1.89 9.64 -2.09
C ASN A 63 1.26 10.03 -3.43
N THR A 64 0.47 11.09 -3.44
CA THR A 64 -0.24 11.60 -4.63
C THR A 64 0.39 12.86 -5.19
N ARG A 65 1.59 13.23 -4.73
CA ARG A 65 2.28 14.43 -5.18
C ARG A 65 2.58 14.37 -6.68
N THR A 66 2.15 15.41 -7.38
CA THR A 66 2.44 15.63 -8.81
C THR A 66 3.61 16.59 -9.05
N GLY A 67 4.04 17.33 -8.01
CA GLY A 67 5.16 18.28 -8.06
C GLY A 67 6.55 17.69 -7.78
N PRO A 68 7.61 18.47 -8.01
CA PRO A 68 8.99 18.04 -7.83
C PRO A 68 9.31 17.68 -6.36
N PRO A 69 10.33 16.84 -6.10
CA PRO A 69 10.67 16.38 -4.76
C PRO A 69 11.05 17.45 -3.75
N SER A 70 11.42 18.63 -4.24
CA SER A 70 11.98 19.75 -3.48
C SER A 70 10.96 20.54 -2.66
N THR A 71 9.65 20.34 -2.87
CA THR A 71 8.62 20.99 -2.07
C THR A 71 8.08 20.02 -1.02
N ILE A 72 8.10 20.48 0.25
CA ILE A 72 7.42 19.81 1.34
C ILE A 72 5.92 20.04 1.14
N GLY A 73 5.24 19.04 0.58
CA GLY A 73 3.79 19.04 0.37
C GLY A 73 3.19 17.80 0.99
N ASN A 74 2.11 17.98 1.76
CA ASN A 74 1.40 16.87 2.40
C ASN A 74 0.25 16.42 1.49
N GLN A 75 0.58 15.73 0.39
CA GLN A 75 -0.40 15.17 -0.55
C GLN A 75 -0.34 13.65 -0.51
N TRP A 76 -1.34 13.06 0.12
CA TRP A 76 -1.48 11.60 0.21
C TRP A 76 -2.96 11.21 0.14
N SER A 77 -3.20 9.97 -0.25
CA SER A 77 -4.50 9.32 -0.15
C SER A 77 -4.37 8.01 0.61
N CYS A 78 -5.31 7.66 1.49
CA CYS A 78 -5.42 6.29 2.01
C CYS A 78 -6.27 5.49 1.04
N ASN A 79 -5.71 4.39 0.56
CA ASN A 79 -6.42 3.42 -0.26
C ASN A 79 -6.85 2.26 0.61
N LEU A 80 -8.13 1.89 0.57
CA LEU A 80 -8.65 0.72 1.26
C LEU A 80 -8.66 -0.47 0.30
N LEU A 81 -7.90 -1.51 0.63
CA LEU A 81 -7.75 -2.71 -0.19
C LEU A 81 -8.10 -3.96 0.60
N ASN A 82 -8.84 -4.85 -0.04
CA ASN A 82 -9.02 -6.22 0.46
C ASN A 82 -8.01 -7.13 -0.24
N ILE A 83 -7.11 -7.69 0.54
CA ILE A 83 -6.09 -8.63 0.09
C ILE A 83 -6.57 -10.07 0.34
N PRO A 84 -6.57 -10.95 -0.68
CA PRO A 84 -6.94 -12.34 -0.50
C PRO A 84 -5.84 -13.08 0.30
N THR A 85 -6.23 -13.79 1.36
CA THR A 85 -5.28 -14.57 2.18
C THR A 85 -4.97 -15.95 1.58
N CYS A 86 -5.86 -16.49 0.74
CA CYS A 86 -5.62 -17.70 -0.07
C CYS A 86 -4.95 -18.85 0.70
N PRO A 87 -5.53 -19.33 1.83
CA PRO A 87 -4.89 -20.36 2.64
C PRO A 87 -4.78 -21.65 1.84
N GLY A 88 -3.61 -22.29 1.84
CA GLY A 88 -3.36 -23.57 1.14
C GLY A 88 -2.81 -23.47 -0.29
N HIS A 89 -2.72 -22.29 -0.88
CA HIS A 89 -1.99 -22.09 -2.15
C HIS A 89 -0.46 -22.08 -1.95
N SER A 90 0.31 -22.13 -3.04
CA SER A 90 1.77 -21.91 -2.98
C SER A 90 2.09 -20.45 -2.61
N ALA A 91 3.32 -20.18 -2.15
CA ALA A 91 3.72 -18.83 -1.80
C ALA A 91 3.74 -17.92 -3.04
N ALA A 92 4.20 -18.42 -4.18
CA ALA A 92 4.20 -17.70 -5.45
C ALA A 92 2.78 -17.41 -5.95
N ASP A 93 1.84 -18.33 -5.79
CA ASP A 93 0.44 -18.11 -6.19
C ASP A 93 -0.24 -17.04 -5.31
N ARG A 94 0.03 -17.05 -3.99
CA ARG A 94 -0.43 -15.97 -3.10
C ARG A 94 0.17 -14.63 -3.52
N ALA A 95 1.48 -14.55 -3.73
CA ALA A 95 2.16 -13.34 -4.16
C ALA A 95 1.61 -12.83 -5.51
N ARG A 96 1.34 -13.72 -6.46
CA ARG A 96 0.71 -13.40 -7.75
C ARG A 96 -0.70 -12.86 -7.56
N ALA A 97 -1.52 -13.49 -6.72
CA ALA A 97 -2.88 -13.03 -6.44
C ALA A 97 -2.90 -11.61 -5.85
N VAL A 98 -1.99 -11.33 -4.91
CA VAL A 98 -1.79 -9.99 -4.34
C VAL A 98 -1.35 -9.00 -5.43
N SER A 99 -0.35 -9.36 -6.23
CA SER A 99 0.18 -8.51 -7.32
C SER A 99 -0.90 -8.16 -8.35
N VAL A 100 -1.67 -9.15 -8.82
CA VAL A 100 -2.79 -8.94 -9.73
C VAL A 100 -3.84 -8.01 -9.12
N ARG A 101 -4.14 -8.15 -7.83
CA ARG A 101 -5.11 -7.29 -7.13
C ARG A 101 -4.60 -5.85 -7.02
N LEU A 102 -3.34 -5.65 -6.64
CA LEU A 102 -2.71 -4.34 -6.57
C LEU A 102 -2.63 -3.68 -7.95
N HIS A 103 -2.21 -4.43 -8.97
CA HIS A 103 -2.13 -3.93 -10.34
C HIS A 103 -3.51 -3.53 -10.87
N ARG A 104 -4.55 -4.36 -10.66
CA ARG A 104 -5.93 -3.98 -10.98
C ARG A 104 -6.39 -2.76 -10.20
N PHE A 105 -6.03 -2.65 -8.92
CA PHE A 105 -6.39 -1.50 -8.11
C PHE A 105 -5.78 -0.22 -8.67
N PHE A 106 -4.45 -0.20 -8.89
CA PHE A 106 -3.76 0.97 -9.43
C PHE A 106 -4.12 1.29 -10.88
N ASN A 107 -4.37 0.28 -11.72
CA ASN A 107 -4.76 0.49 -13.12
C ASN A 107 -6.25 0.78 -13.30
N ARG A 108 -7.11 0.47 -12.30
CA ARG A 108 -8.51 0.94 -12.23
C ARG A 108 -8.64 2.29 -11.51
N GLN A 109 -7.55 2.96 -11.19
CA GLN A 109 -7.56 4.38 -10.80
C GLN A 109 -7.57 5.41 -11.96
N PRO A 110 -7.95 5.16 -13.24
CA PRO A 110 -7.89 6.20 -14.27
C PRO A 110 -9.05 7.21 -14.19
N LEU A 111 -9.90 7.17 -13.15
CA LEU A 111 -11.04 8.11 -13.01
C LEU A 111 -11.07 8.95 -11.73
N LEU A 112 -10.32 8.58 -10.67
CA LEU A 112 -10.19 9.43 -9.47
C LEU A 112 -8.76 9.97 -9.24
N GLY A 113 -7.73 9.34 -9.82
CA GLY A 113 -6.34 9.76 -9.70
C GLY A 113 -5.82 10.62 -10.86
N ARG A 114 -6.66 10.89 -11.87
CA ARG A 114 -6.34 11.76 -13.00
C ARG A 114 -6.88 13.18 -12.77
N SER A 115 -6.58 13.74 -11.60
CA SER A 115 -6.90 15.12 -11.24
C SER A 115 -6.05 16.17 -11.99
N ALA A 116 -5.33 15.78 -13.05
CA ALA A 116 -4.68 16.70 -13.97
C ALA A 116 -5.29 16.74 -15.38
N ASP A 117 -6.24 15.85 -15.74
CA ASP A 117 -6.80 15.80 -17.12
C ASP A 117 -8.33 15.57 -17.20
N LEU A 118 -9.07 15.63 -16.08
CA LEU A 118 -10.56 15.74 -16.12
C LEU A 118 -11.03 17.22 -16.19
N GLY A 119 -10.25 18.09 -16.84
CA GLY A 119 -10.71 19.42 -17.25
C GLY A 119 -11.77 19.38 -18.36
N ALA A 120 -12.04 18.22 -18.95
CA ALA A 120 -12.94 18.09 -20.10
C ALA A 120 -14.43 17.85 -19.74
N PHE A 121 -14.77 17.57 -18.48
CA PHE A 121 -16.15 17.26 -18.06
C PHE A 121 -16.52 17.96 -16.74
N GLY A 122 -16.48 19.29 -16.67
CA GLY A 122 -17.28 20.22 -15.84
C GLY A 122 -17.67 19.96 -14.36
N TYR A 123 -17.38 18.81 -13.76
CA TYR A 123 -17.91 18.32 -12.48
C TYR A 123 -16.85 18.29 -11.36
N LEU A 124 -15.56 18.44 -11.70
CA LEU A 124 -14.47 18.43 -10.72
C LEU A 124 -14.49 19.52 -9.64
N PRO A 125 -14.88 20.78 -9.89
CA PRO A 125 -14.83 21.80 -8.84
C PRO A 125 -15.87 21.54 -7.75
N MET A 126 -16.86 20.66 -7.98
CA MET A 126 -17.84 20.29 -6.98
C MET A 126 -17.30 19.19 -6.06
N VAL A 127 -16.66 18.15 -6.59
CA VAL A 127 -16.14 17.03 -5.78
C VAL A 127 -14.98 17.49 -4.90
N GLU A 128 -14.05 18.29 -5.42
CA GLU A 128 -12.92 18.81 -4.64
C GLU A 128 -13.40 19.75 -3.52
N ARG A 129 -14.41 20.58 -3.79
CA ARG A 129 -15.04 21.44 -2.77
C ARG A 129 -15.82 20.61 -1.74
N VAL A 130 -16.50 19.54 -2.15
CA VAL A 130 -17.21 18.65 -1.22
C VAL A 130 -16.22 17.94 -0.31
N THR A 131 -15.10 17.43 -0.83
CA THR A 131 -14.06 16.81 0.00
C THR A 131 -13.47 17.80 0.99
N LEU A 132 -13.12 19.02 0.55
CA LEU A 132 -12.60 20.08 1.44
C LEU A 132 -13.62 20.52 2.49
N VAL A 133 -14.91 20.58 2.13
CA VAL A 133 -15.99 20.89 3.08
C VAL A 133 -16.16 19.75 4.07
N VAL A 134 -16.14 18.50 3.63
CA VAL A 134 -16.25 17.31 4.49
C VAL A 134 -15.07 17.24 5.45
N GLU A 135 -13.85 17.43 4.97
CA GLU A 135 -12.65 17.52 5.80
C GLU A 135 -12.73 18.69 6.78
N GLY A 136 -13.07 19.89 6.30
CA GLY A 136 -13.21 21.08 7.14
C GLY A 136 -14.25 20.91 8.24
N VAL A 137 -15.38 20.27 7.93
CA VAL A 137 -16.43 19.93 8.90
C VAL A 137 -15.94 18.86 9.89
N LEU A 138 -15.27 17.80 9.42
CA LEU A 138 -14.68 16.76 10.27
C LEU A 138 -13.61 17.33 11.23
N PHE A 139 -12.79 18.28 10.77
CA PHE A 139 -11.77 18.95 11.59
C PHE A 139 -12.38 19.98 12.55
N ALA A 140 -13.51 20.61 12.21
CA ALA A 140 -14.22 21.53 13.08
C ALA A 140 -15.09 20.81 14.14
N MET A 141 -15.39 19.53 13.93
CA MET A 141 -16.15 18.73 14.91
C MET A 141 -15.31 18.40 16.15
N PRO A 142 -15.95 18.32 17.34
CA PRO A 142 -15.34 17.74 18.52
C PRO A 142 -14.77 16.35 18.21
N THR A 143 -13.58 16.04 18.75
CA THR A 143 -12.84 14.81 18.51
C THR A 143 -13.62 13.53 18.78
N TRP A 144 -14.56 13.56 19.73
CA TRP A 144 -15.42 12.42 20.01
C TRP A 144 -16.39 12.12 18.84
N LEU A 145 -16.89 13.14 18.15
CA LEU A 145 -17.84 12.99 17.06
C LEU A 145 -17.12 12.61 15.76
N SER A 146 -16.02 13.28 15.42
CA SER A 146 -15.19 12.88 14.28
C SER A 146 -14.61 11.48 14.47
N GLY A 147 -14.28 11.10 15.71
CA GLY A 147 -13.88 9.74 16.06
C GLY A 147 -14.92 8.67 15.75
N LEU A 148 -16.22 8.96 15.91
CA LEU A 148 -17.30 8.02 15.56
C LEU A 148 -17.39 7.80 14.04
N PHE A 149 -17.36 8.88 13.26
CA PHE A 149 -17.40 8.79 11.79
C PHE A 149 -16.17 8.09 11.21
N VAL A 150 -14.98 8.43 11.71
CA VAL A 150 -13.74 7.80 11.26
C VAL A 150 -13.71 6.33 11.66
N ARG A 151 -14.20 5.97 12.85
CA ARG A 151 -14.28 4.56 13.25
C ARG A 151 -15.12 3.74 12.29
N GLU A 152 -16.30 4.23 11.90
CA GLU A 152 -17.18 3.53 10.94
C GLU A 152 -16.50 3.34 9.58
N LEU A 153 -15.77 4.35 9.09
CA LEU A 153 -15.05 4.27 7.81
C LEU A 153 -13.88 3.27 7.84
N PHE A 154 -13.24 3.11 8.99
CA PHE A 154 -12.07 2.25 9.17
C PHE A 154 -12.39 0.91 9.83
N GLU A 155 -13.66 0.61 10.15
CA GLU A 155 -14.06 -0.67 10.75
C GLU A 155 -13.75 -1.88 9.85
N CYS A 156 -13.76 -1.68 8.54
CA CYS A 156 -13.37 -2.70 7.56
C CYS A 156 -11.84 -2.88 7.42
N VAL A 157 -11.02 -2.15 8.19
CA VAL A 157 -9.56 -2.13 8.08
C VAL A 157 -8.93 -2.76 9.31
N SER A 158 -8.29 -3.90 9.12
CA SER A 158 -7.60 -4.61 10.20
C SER A 158 -6.11 -4.24 10.28
N CYS A 159 -5.53 -3.81 9.15
CA CYS A 159 -4.10 -3.55 9.02
C CYS A 159 -3.83 -2.24 8.26
N ALA A 160 -2.80 -1.50 8.67
CA ALA A 160 -2.27 -0.39 7.87
C ALA A 160 -0.88 -0.75 7.35
N ILE A 161 -0.66 -0.60 6.03
CA ILE A 161 0.65 -0.87 5.41
C ILE A 161 1.12 0.39 4.72
N SER A 162 2.24 0.96 5.17
CA SER A 162 2.87 2.11 4.53
C SER A 162 4.18 1.71 3.87
N ASN A 163 4.35 2.10 2.61
CA ASN A 163 5.60 1.92 1.88
C ASN A 163 6.16 3.29 1.48
N VAL A 164 7.28 3.66 2.07
CA VAL A 164 7.94 4.95 1.85
C VAL A 164 9.30 4.69 1.22
N ALA A 165 9.58 5.33 0.10
CA ALA A 165 10.93 5.35 -0.45
C ALA A 165 11.81 6.22 0.45
N GLY A 166 12.80 5.61 1.09
CA GLY A 166 13.83 6.32 1.85
C GLY A 166 14.94 6.86 0.94
N PRO A 167 15.87 7.64 1.51
CA PRO A 167 17.03 8.11 0.76
C PRO A 167 17.95 6.94 0.38
N PRO A 168 18.57 6.96 -0.81
CA PRO A 168 19.49 5.90 -1.23
C PRO A 168 20.72 5.81 -0.31
N GLN A 169 21.13 6.94 0.28
CA GLN A 169 22.21 7.02 1.26
C GLN A 169 21.73 7.80 2.48
N LEU A 170 21.87 7.20 3.66
CA LEU A 170 21.63 7.89 4.93
C LEU A 170 22.80 8.81 5.24
N ALA A 171 22.54 10.12 5.17
CA ALA A 171 23.53 11.12 5.57
C ALA A 171 23.87 10.97 7.07
N PRO A 172 25.14 11.18 7.46
CA PRO A 172 25.52 11.15 8.86
C PRO A 172 24.79 12.24 9.64
N LEU A 173 24.36 11.89 10.86
CA LEU A 173 23.72 12.83 11.76
C LEU A 173 24.82 13.60 12.49
N PHE A 174 24.84 14.92 12.30
CA PHE A 174 25.77 15.81 13.00
C PHE A 174 25.14 16.26 14.32
N LEU A 175 25.41 15.51 15.40
CA LEU A 175 25.06 15.88 16.77
C LEU A 175 26.30 16.45 17.43
N SER A 176 26.63 17.71 17.14
CA SER A 176 27.85 18.38 17.61
C SER A 176 28.17 18.06 19.09
N PRO A 177 29.39 17.57 19.42
CA PRO A 177 30.58 17.41 18.57
C PRO A 177 30.70 16.03 17.87
N VAL A 178 29.69 15.16 17.97
CA VAL A 178 29.74 13.77 17.51
C VAL A 178 29.07 13.62 16.14
N VAL A 179 29.78 12.96 15.22
CA VAL A 179 29.20 12.47 13.97
C VAL A 179 28.73 11.04 14.19
N CYS A 180 27.42 10.82 14.13
CA CYS A 180 26.83 9.50 14.26
C CYS A 180 26.38 8.99 12.89
N GLY A 181 26.87 7.83 12.48
CA GLY A 181 26.33 7.12 11.32
C GLY A 181 24.91 6.63 11.63
N VAL A 182 23.95 6.95 10.76
CA VAL A 182 22.59 6.43 10.89
C VAL A 182 22.55 5.02 10.33
N LYS A 183 22.39 4.03 11.20
CA LYS A 183 22.34 2.61 10.79
C LYS A 183 20.97 2.20 10.24
N SER A 184 19.91 2.72 10.82
CA SER A 184 18.53 2.36 10.49
C SER A 184 17.58 3.52 10.76
N VAL A 185 16.53 3.62 9.96
CA VAL A 185 15.47 4.62 10.12
C VAL A 185 14.15 3.88 10.08
N PHE A 186 13.32 4.08 11.09
CA PHE A 186 12.00 3.49 11.14
C PHE A 186 10.97 4.59 11.32
N PHE A 187 9.79 4.38 10.74
CA PHE A 187 8.63 5.20 11.00
C PHE A 187 7.48 4.28 11.38
N HIS A 188 6.57 4.79 12.20
CA HIS A 188 5.40 4.04 12.62
C HIS A 188 4.18 4.57 11.89
N VAL A 189 3.33 3.66 11.43
CA VAL A 189 2.04 4.02 10.85
C VAL A 189 1.11 4.43 12.00
N PRO A 190 0.31 5.51 11.87
CA PRO A 190 -0.58 5.94 12.94
C PRO A 190 -1.53 4.83 13.36
N PHE A 191 -1.46 4.47 14.64
CA PHE A 191 -2.22 3.39 15.27
C PHE A 191 -3.51 3.96 15.89
N ARG A 192 -4.54 4.18 15.06
CA ARG A 192 -5.83 4.71 15.54
C ARG A 192 -7.01 3.93 14.93
N TYR A 193 -8.17 4.08 15.55
CA TYR A 193 -9.47 3.65 15.01
C TYR A 193 -9.66 2.14 14.80
N GLY A 194 -9.08 1.31 15.68
CA GLY A 194 -9.35 -0.14 15.69
C GLY A 194 -8.46 -0.98 14.78
N MET A 195 -7.46 -0.38 14.14
CA MET A 195 -6.43 -1.12 13.40
C MET A 195 -5.54 -1.89 14.39
N GLY A 196 -5.48 -3.21 14.22
CA GLY A 196 -4.76 -4.10 15.15
C GLY A 196 -3.30 -4.32 14.79
N VAL A 197 -2.90 -4.00 13.55
CA VAL A 197 -1.53 -4.17 13.05
C VAL A 197 -1.15 -3.00 12.12
N GLY A 198 0.08 -2.51 12.26
CA GLY A 198 0.69 -1.50 11.41
C GLY A 198 2.03 -2.01 10.88
N VAL A 199 2.21 -1.99 9.58
CA VAL A 199 3.46 -2.39 8.90
C VAL A 199 4.02 -1.18 8.17
N SER A 200 5.28 -0.85 8.45
CA SER A 200 6.02 0.16 7.71
C SER A 200 7.16 -0.48 6.94
N VAL A 201 7.28 -0.09 5.68
CA VAL A 201 8.33 -0.53 4.77
C VAL A 201 9.10 0.70 4.32
N LEU A 202 10.42 0.68 4.52
CA LEU A 202 11.34 1.75 4.13
C LEU A 202 12.51 1.16 3.35
N SER A 203 12.76 1.67 2.14
CA SER A 203 13.98 1.35 1.40
C SER A 203 15.09 2.37 1.70
N ALA A 204 16.20 1.96 2.31
CA ALA A 204 17.34 2.85 2.59
C ALA A 204 18.66 2.06 2.61
N ASN A 205 19.76 2.67 2.16
CA ASN A 205 21.09 2.06 2.11
C ASN A 205 21.10 0.66 1.44
N ASP A 206 20.44 0.52 0.29
CA ASP A 206 20.30 -0.76 -0.43
C ASP A 206 19.65 -1.90 0.38
N THR A 207 19.01 -1.56 1.50
CA THR A 207 18.27 -2.49 2.36
C THR A 207 16.79 -2.14 2.39
N LEU A 208 15.96 -3.18 2.54
CA LEU A 208 14.55 -3.03 2.85
C LEU A 208 14.36 -3.19 4.35
N GLN A 209 13.92 -2.12 5.03
CA GLN A 209 13.64 -2.12 6.45
C GLN A 209 12.13 -2.27 6.65
N ILE A 210 11.73 -3.30 7.40
CA ILE A 210 10.34 -3.58 7.72
C ILE A 210 10.16 -3.44 9.23
N ALA A 211 9.21 -2.62 9.65
CA ALA A 211 8.81 -2.48 11.05
C ALA A 211 7.35 -2.92 11.20
N VAL A 212 7.08 -3.66 12.27
CA VAL A 212 5.73 -4.11 12.63
C VAL A 212 5.41 -3.57 14.01
N MET A 213 4.22 -2.99 14.12
CA MET A 213 3.60 -2.59 15.37
C MET A 213 2.25 -3.31 15.47
N SER A 214 1.89 -3.80 16.64
CA SER A 214 0.61 -4.46 16.88
C SER A 214 -0.02 -4.02 18.19
N ASP A 215 -1.34 -4.11 18.24
CA ASP A 215 -2.07 -4.14 19.51
C ASP A 215 -1.80 -5.50 20.15
N PRO A 216 -1.28 -5.59 21.39
CA PRO A 216 -1.08 -6.87 22.08
C PRO A 216 -2.36 -7.69 22.23
N ALA A 217 -3.53 -7.05 22.24
CA ALA A 217 -4.83 -7.74 22.26
C ALA A 217 -5.17 -8.44 20.93
N VAL A 218 -4.55 -8.02 19.82
CA VAL A 218 -4.72 -8.60 18.48
C VAL A 218 -3.56 -9.53 18.12
N LEU A 219 -2.32 -9.07 18.32
CA LEU A 219 -1.10 -9.84 18.09
C LEU A 219 -0.10 -9.52 19.22
N ALA A 220 0.01 -10.44 20.18
CA ALA A 220 0.85 -10.30 21.35
C ALA A 220 2.35 -10.22 21.04
N ASP A 221 2.80 -10.95 20.01
CA ASP A 221 4.19 -10.94 19.54
C ASP A 221 4.29 -10.41 18.10
N PRO A 222 4.66 -9.13 17.88
CA PRO A 222 4.86 -8.59 16.54
C PRO A 222 6.02 -9.25 15.79
N HIS A 223 6.98 -9.87 16.48
CA HIS A 223 8.09 -10.58 15.83
C HIS A 223 7.63 -11.86 15.11
N LEU A 224 6.48 -12.42 15.48
CA LEU A 224 5.87 -13.51 14.73
C LEU A 224 5.59 -13.08 13.28
N LEU A 225 5.04 -11.88 13.08
CA LEU A 225 4.72 -11.40 11.74
C LEU A 225 5.98 -11.17 10.88
N LEU A 226 7.05 -10.67 11.50
CA LEU A 226 8.34 -10.51 10.83
C LEU A 226 8.91 -11.86 10.38
N ARG A 227 8.87 -12.87 11.25
CA ARG A 227 9.31 -14.24 10.91
C ARG A 227 8.47 -14.83 9.79
N CYS A 228 7.15 -14.70 9.85
CA CYS A 228 6.27 -15.15 8.76
C CYS A 228 6.56 -14.43 7.44
N PHE A 229 6.92 -13.15 7.48
CA PHE A 229 7.32 -12.42 6.28
C PHE A 229 8.62 -12.99 5.68
N GLU A 230 9.64 -13.23 6.51
CA GLU A 230 10.90 -13.83 6.07
C GLU A 230 10.69 -15.23 5.48
N GLU A 231 9.93 -16.08 6.16
CA GLU A 231 9.60 -17.43 5.71
C GLU A 231 8.86 -17.43 4.36
N GLU A 232 7.87 -16.55 4.22
CA GLU A 232 7.09 -16.40 2.99
C GLU A 232 7.95 -15.87 1.83
N TYR A 233 8.83 -14.90 2.11
CA TYR A 233 9.76 -14.36 1.12
C TYR A 233 10.72 -15.44 0.61
N GLU A 234 11.33 -16.22 1.51
CA GLU A 234 12.22 -17.32 1.15
C GLU A 234 11.48 -18.45 0.40
N ALA A 235 10.19 -18.66 0.70
CA ALA A 235 9.35 -19.60 -0.06
C ALA A 235 9.11 -19.11 -1.50
N VAL A 236 8.72 -17.84 -1.69
CA VAL A 236 8.56 -17.23 -3.02
C VAL A 236 9.87 -17.28 -3.80
N LYS A 237 10.99 -16.94 -3.16
CA LYS A 237 12.31 -16.95 -3.78
C LYS A 237 12.68 -18.33 -4.33
N ARG A 238 12.48 -19.38 -3.53
CA ARG A 238 12.72 -20.78 -3.95
C ARG A 238 11.82 -21.22 -5.10
N GLU A 239 10.54 -20.86 -5.07
CA GLU A 239 9.57 -21.23 -6.10
C GLU A 239 9.83 -20.53 -7.45
N VAL A 240 10.34 -19.29 -7.42
CA VAL A 240 10.62 -18.48 -8.62
C VAL A 240 12.05 -18.66 -9.14
N GLY A 241 12.95 -19.27 -8.36
CA GLY A 241 14.34 -19.53 -8.76
C GLY A 241 15.26 -18.31 -8.64
N LEU A 242 15.03 -17.46 -7.64
CA LEU A 242 15.84 -16.28 -7.30
C LEU A 242 16.88 -16.56 -6.21
#